data_AF-A0A095B785-F1
#
_entry.id   AF-A0A095B785-F1
#
_cell.length_a   1.000
_cell.length_b   1.000
_cell.length_c   1.000
_cell.angle_alpha   90.00
_cell.angle_beta   90.00
_cell.angle_gamma   90.00
#
_symmetry.space_group_name_H-M   'P 1'
#
loop_
_entity.id
_entity.type
_entity.pdbx_description
1 polymer ?
#
loop_
_entity_poly.entity_id
_entity_poly.type
_entity_poly.pdbx_seq_one_letter_code
_entity_poly.pdbx_strand_id
1 'polypeptide(L)'
;MQVTQLVSGQCHDPNIAAALACMKAAGLVPLEVIDAHGLLARMLVMLRLTAPEGEPPTAAARQLVASQCGEPGWPQLLAAHDLARQEIANWWASIRPVAPAQQEI
;
A
#
# COMPACT_ATOMS: atom_id res chain seq x y z
N MET A 1 6.66 5.40 5.60
CA MET A 1 6.64 4.27 6.56
C MET A 1 7.90 4.22 7.41
N GLN A 2 9.04 3.67 6.94
CA GLN A 2 10.28 3.62 7.75
C GLN A 2 10.76 4.99 8.21
N VAL A 3 10.69 6.00 7.34
CA VAL A 3 10.97 7.40 7.71
C VAL A 3 10.12 7.85 8.91
N THR A 4 8.83 7.53 8.91
CA THR A 4 7.91 7.88 10.02
C THR A 4 8.31 7.19 11.32
N GLN A 5 8.67 5.91 11.28
CA GLN A 5 9.15 5.17 12.47
C GLN A 5 10.45 5.77 13.02
N LEU A 6 11.40 6.12 12.14
CA LEU A 6 12.69 6.69 12.53
C LEU A 6 12.57 8.12 13.09
N VAL A 7 11.76 8.97 12.46
CA VAL A 7 11.54 10.35 12.90
C VAL A 7 10.76 10.42 14.22
N SER A 8 9.75 9.55 14.39
CA SER A 8 8.93 9.53 15.61
C SER A 8 9.56 8.75 16.77
N GLY A 9 10.55 7.89 16.50
CA GLY A 9 11.11 6.96 17.48
C GLY A 9 10.14 5.89 17.95
N GLN A 10 9.05 5.64 17.22
CA GLN A 10 7.97 4.73 17.62
C GLN A 10 7.72 3.63 16.59
N CYS A 11 7.04 2.57 17.05
CA CYS A 11 6.54 1.49 16.21
C CYS A 11 7.62 0.76 15.39
N HIS A 12 8.85 0.61 15.90
CA HIS A 12 9.95 -0.09 15.23
C HIS A 12 9.68 -1.60 15.15
N ASP A 13 9.05 -2.00 14.05
CA ASP A 13 8.78 -3.41 13.73
C ASP A 13 9.16 -3.66 12.27
N PRO A 14 9.95 -4.73 11.97
CA PRO A 14 10.30 -5.09 10.60
C PRO A 14 9.10 -5.62 9.80
N ASN A 15 8.05 -6.09 10.46
CA ASN A 15 6.80 -6.47 9.82
C ASN A 15 5.96 -5.21 9.53
N ILE A 16 5.75 -4.94 8.25
CA ILE A 16 5.03 -3.74 7.79
C ILE A 16 3.61 -3.65 8.37
N ALA A 17 2.89 -4.77 8.45
CA ALA A 17 1.52 -4.78 8.95
C ALA A 17 1.48 -4.48 10.46
N ALA A 18 2.40 -5.07 11.24
CA ALA A 18 2.51 -4.78 12.67
C ALA A 18 2.91 -3.33 12.93
N ALA A 19 3.89 -2.81 12.19
CA ALA A 19 4.29 -1.41 12.25
C ALA A 19 3.13 -0.47 11.95
N LEU A 20 2.38 -0.73 10.87
CA LEU A 20 1.21 0.06 10.48
C LEU A 20 0.11 0.05 11.54
N ALA A 21 -0.17 -1.10 12.16
CA ALA A 21 -1.14 -1.20 13.25
C ALA A 21 -0.73 -0.33 14.46
N CYS A 22 0.54 -0.41 14.87
CA CYS A 22 1.09 0.47 15.91
C CYS A 22 0.99 1.95 15.51
N MET A 23 1.39 2.30 14.29
CA MET A 23 1.36 3.69 13.81
C MET A 23 -0.05 4.25 13.75
N LYS A 24 -1.08 3.45 13.44
CA LYS A 24 -2.48 3.89 13.50
C LYS A 24 -2.91 4.16 14.93
N ALA A 25 -2.56 3.28 15.87
CA ALA A 25 -2.84 3.50 17.28
C ALA A 25 -2.15 4.77 17.81
N ALA A 26 -0.97 5.10 17.29
CA ALA A 26 -0.22 6.31 17.60
C ALA A 26 -0.67 7.56 16.79
N GLY A 27 -1.64 7.46 15.88
CA GLY A 27 -2.09 8.57 15.04
C GLY A 27 -1.07 9.06 14.01
N LEU A 28 -0.08 8.24 13.66
CA LEU A 28 1.03 8.58 12.74
C LEU A 28 0.73 8.22 11.28
N VAL A 29 -0.35 7.47 11.03
CA VAL A 29 -0.75 7.02 9.69
C VAL A 29 -2.27 7.03 9.57
N PRO A 30 -2.83 7.51 8.44
CA PRO A 30 -4.27 7.46 8.19
C PRO A 30 -4.76 6.02 7.95
N LEU A 31 -6.06 5.78 8.13
CA LEU A 31 -6.67 4.45 7.96
C LEU A 31 -6.53 3.94 6.53
N GLU A 32 -6.69 4.84 5.58
CA GLU A 32 -6.67 4.61 4.14
C GLU A 32 -5.35 3.97 3.68
N VAL A 33 -4.23 4.32 4.33
CA VAL A 33 -2.91 3.73 4.06
C VAL A 33 -2.84 2.27 4.52
N ILE A 34 -3.53 1.91 5.61
CA ILE A 34 -3.59 0.53 6.09
C ILE A 34 -4.40 -0.33 5.14
N ASP A 35 -5.55 0.17 4.72
CA ASP A 35 -6.43 -0.54 3.79
C ASP A 35 -5.76 -0.67 2.42
N ALA A 36 -5.12 0.40 1.93
CA ALA A 36 -4.33 0.39 0.70
C ALA A 36 -3.18 -0.62 0.76
N HIS A 37 -2.38 -0.63 1.83
CA HIS A 37 -1.32 -1.63 2.00
C HIS A 37 -1.89 -3.06 2.02
N GLY A 38 -3.00 -3.28 2.74
CA GLY A 38 -3.66 -4.57 2.80
C GLY A 38 -4.10 -5.08 1.42
N LEU A 39 -4.72 -4.21 0.61
CA LEU A 39 -5.12 -4.54 -0.76
C LEU A 39 -3.90 -4.85 -1.64
N LEU A 40 -2.90 -3.97 -1.66
CA LEU A 40 -1.70 -4.13 -2.49
C LEU A 40 -0.93 -5.42 -2.14
N ALA A 41 -0.82 -5.76 -0.85
CA ALA A 41 -0.19 -6.99 -0.39
C ALA A 41 -0.97 -8.24 -0.84
N ARG A 42 -2.30 -8.27 -0.66
CA ARG A 42 -3.14 -9.39 -1.12
C ARG A 42 -3.06 -9.56 -2.64
N MET A 43 -3.14 -8.47 -3.39
CA MET A 43 -3.07 -8.49 -4.85
C MET A 43 -1.73 -9.02 -5.34
N LEU A 44 -0.61 -8.58 -4.74
CA LEU A 44 0.73 -9.08 -5.09
C LEU A 44 0.87 -10.58 -4.84
N VAL A 45 0.38 -11.07 -3.70
CA VAL A 45 0.39 -12.50 -3.37
C VAL A 45 -0.47 -13.28 -4.37
N MET A 46 -1.70 -12.84 -4.61
CA MET A 46 -2.63 -13.53 -5.50
C MET A 46 -2.11 -13.59 -6.93
N LEU A 47 -1.55 -12.49 -7.46
CA LEU A 47 -0.95 -12.48 -8.79
C LEU A 47 0.20 -13.50 -8.90
N ARG A 48 1.09 -13.57 -7.91
CA ARG A 48 2.17 -14.56 -7.88
C ARG A 48 1.66 -16.00 -7.77
N LEU A 49 0.56 -16.24 -7.05
CA LEU A 49 -0.03 -17.57 -6.93
C LEU A 49 -0.71 -18.02 -8.23
N THR A 50 -1.30 -17.08 -8.99
CA THR A 50 -2.02 -17.40 -10.23
C THR A 50 -1.17 -17.34 -11.49
N ALA A 51 -0.05 -16.62 -11.45
CA ALA A 51 0.87 -16.38 -12.55
C ALA A 51 2.30 -16.24 -12.00
N PRO A 52 2.93 -17.35 -11.59
CA PRO A 52 4.21 -17.33 -10.89
C PRO A 52 5.34 -16.72 -11.72
N GLU A 53 5.31 -16.89 -13.04
CA GLU A 53 6.31 -16.32 -13.96
C GLU A 53 5.87 -14.96 -14.55
N GLY A 54 4.77 -14.40 -14.04
CA GLY A 54 4.24 -13.11 -14.48
C GLY A 54 3.43 -13.15 -15.78
N GLU A 55 2.90 -14.32 -16.14
CA GLU A 55 2.02 -14.46 -17.30
C GLU A 55 0.73 -13.65 -17.15
N PRO A 56 0.15 -13.12 -18.23
CA PRO A 56 -1.13 -12.45 -18.15
C PRO A 56 -2.22 -13.37 -17.57
N PRO A 57 -2.95 -12.95 -16.53
CA PRO A 57 -3.93 -13.82 -15.89
C PRO A 57 -5.08 -14.15 -16.84
N THR A 58 -5.44 -15.43 -16.90
CA THR A 58 -6.64 -15.92 -17.60
C THR A 58 -7.90 -15.27 -17.00
N ALA A 59 -9.03 -15.32 -17.72
CA ALA A 59 -10.28 -14.76 -17.21
C ALA A 59 -10.70 -15.37 -15.86
N ALA A 60 -10.53 -16.70 -15.70
CA ALA A 60 -10.80 -17.40 -14.44
C ALA A 60 -9.84 -16.95 -13.32
N ALA A 61 -8.55 -16.80 -13.62
CA ALA A 61 -7.58 -16.28 -12.66
C ALA A 61 -7.93 -14.85 -12.22
N ARG A 62 -8.30 -13.96 -13.15
CA ARG A 62 -8.72 -12.59 -12.81
C ARG A 62 -9.92 -12.54 -11.87
N GLN A 63 -10.91 -13.40 -12.08
CA GLN A 63 -12.06 -13.51 -11.16
C GLN A 63 -11.62 -13.97 -9.77
N LEU A 64 -10.76 -14.99 -9.69
CA LEU A 64 -10.21 -15.47 -8.42
C LEU A 64 -9.40 -14.40 -7.68
N VAL A 65 -8.54 -13.66 -8.39
CA VAL A 65 -7.75 -12.57 -7.79
C VAL A 65 -8.68 -11.47 -7.26
N ALA A 66 -9.71 -11.07 -8.01
CA ALA A 66 -10.67 -10.06 -7.57
C ALA A 66 -11.39 -10.50 -6.28
N SER A 67 -11.94 -11.72 -6.26
CA SER A 67 -12.66 -12.21 -5.08
C SER A 67 -11.76 -12.32 -3.84
N GLN A 68 -10.53 -12.79 -3.99
CA GLN A 68 -9.58 -12.89 -2.88
C GLN A 68 -9.06 -11.52 -2.41
N CYS A 69 -9.13 -10.50 -3.26
CA CYS A 69 -8.82 -9.13 -2.88
C CYS A 69 -9.99 -8.40 -2.20
N GLY A 70 -11.21 -8.96 -2.26
CA GLY A 70 -12.43 -8.38 -1.72
C GLY A 70 -13.25 -7.56 -2.73
N GLU A 71 -12.93 -7.69 -4.01
CA GLU A 71 -13.52 -6.88 -5.09
C GLU A 71 -14.45 -7.76 -5.95
N PRO A 72 -15.58 -7.20 -6.45
CA PRO A 72 -16.61 -7.98 -7.15
C PRO A 72 -16.17 -8.43 -8.55
N GLY A 73 -15.08 -7.88 -9.08
CA GLY A 73 -14.58 -8.21 -10.39
C GLY A 73 -13.27 -7.52 -10.71
N TRP A 74 -12.69 -7.92 -11.85
CA TRP A 74 -11.39 -7.40 -12.30
C TRP A 74 -11.38 -5.87 -12.51
N PRO A 75 -12.39 -5.24 -13.15
CA PRO A 75 -12.39 -3.78 -13.31
C PRO A 75 -12.45 -3.03 -11.97
N GLN A 76 -13.23 -3.53 -11.00
CA GLN A 76 -13.32 -2.92 -9.67
C GLN A 76 -12.00 -3.07 -8.90
N LEU A 77 -11.35 -4.23 -9.02
CA LEU A 77 -10.01 -4.43 -8.47
C LEU A 77 -8.99 -3.45 -9.04
N LEU A 78 -8.99 -3.17 -10.35
CA LEU A 78 -8.08 -2.20 -10.93
C LEU A 78 -8.35 -0.78 -10.40
N ALA A 79 -9.62 -0.38 -10.29
CA ALA A 79 -9.98 0.91 -9.71
C ALA A 79 -9.55 1.02 -8.24
N ALA A 80 -9.76 -0.03 -7.45
CA ALA A 80 -9.33 -0.10 -6.06
C ALA A 80 -7.81 -0.07 -5.92
N HIS A 81 -7.08 -0.74 -6.82
CA HIS A 81 -5.63 -0.69 -6.90
C HIS A 81 -5.12 0.72 -7.20
N ASP A 82 -5.74 1.43 -8.15
CA ASP A 82 -5.35 2.80 -8.50
C ASP A 82 -5.61 3.76 -7.33
N LEU A 83 -6.75 3.63 -6.66
CA LEU A 83 -7.04 4.37 -5.44
C LEU A 83 -6.02 4.08 -4.34
N ALA A 84 -5.72 2.80 -4.07
CA ALA A 84 -4.73 2.41 -3.07
C ALA A 84 -3.35 3.00 -3.37
N ARG A 85 -2.92 3.02 -4.63
CA ARG A 85 -1.66 3.67 -5.03
C ARG A 85 -1.70 5.17 -4.77
N GLN A 86 -2.83 5.83 -5.04
CA GLN A 86 -2.99 7.26 -4.78
C GLN A 86 -2.92 7.56 -3.28
N GLU A 87 -3.57 6.77 -2.42
CA GLU A 87 -3.52 6.93 -0.96
C GLU A 87 -2.09 6.82 -0.41
N ILE A 88 -1.34 5.81 -0.87
CA ILE A 88 0.07 5.66 -0.50
C ILE A 88 0.90 6.84 -0.98
N ALA A 89 0.69 7.31 -2.22
CA ALA A 89 1.42 8.45 -2.77
C ALA A 89 1.13 9.75 -2.01
N ASN A 90 -0.14 10.00 -1.67
CA ASN A 90 -0.57 11.16 -0.88
C ASN A 90 0.09 11.17 0.48
N TRP A 91 0.09 10.04 1.18
CA TRP A 91 0.76 9.93 2.48
C TRP A 91 2.27 10.10 2.38
N TRP A 92 2.92 9.54 1.35
CA TRP A 92 4.34 9.77 1.12
C TRP A 92 4.67 11.24 0.86
N ALA A 93 3.82 11.96 0.15
CA ALA A 93 3.97 13.39 -0.05
C ALA A 93 3.83 14.17 1.27
N SER A 94 2.90 13.77 2.15
CA SER A 94 2.67 14.45 3.43
C SER A 94 3.79 14.26 4.45
N ILE A 95 4.55 13.15 4.39
CA ILE A 95 5.65 12.86 5.31
C ILE A 95 7.03 13.22 4.75
N ARG A 96 7.12 13.61 3.47
CA ARG A 96 8.38 14.00 2.85
C ARG A 96 8.81 15.37 3.40
N PRO A 97 10.06 15.54 3.87
CA PRO A 97 10.58 16.86 4.18
C PRO A 97 10.55 17.74 2.92
N VAL A 98 10.06 18.97 3.04
CA VAL A 98 10.19 19.96 1.96
C VAL A 98 11.69 20.23 1.78
N ALA A 99 12.19 20.09 0.55
CA ALA A 99 13.57 20.44 0.27
C ALA A 99 13.80 21.93 0.59
N PRO A 100 14.90 22.30 1.27
CA PRO A 100 15.19 23.70 1.51
C PRO A 100 15.28 24.42 0.16
N ALA A 101 14.60 25.55 0.03
CA ALA A 101 14.69 26.40 -1.15
C ALA A 101 16.17 26.69 -1.40
N GLN A 102 16.65 26.36 -2.60
CA GLN A 102 18.01 26.70 -3.03
C GLN A 102 18.10 28.22 -3.00
N GLN A 103 18.73 28.77 -1.96
CA GLN A 103 19.10 30.17 -1.91
C GLN A 103 20.26 30.33 -2.90
N GLU A 104 19.95 30.81 -4.10
CA GLU A 104 20.94 31.24 -5.08
C GLU A 104 21.80 32.35 -4.44
N ILE A 105 23.12 32.13 -4.39
CA ILE A 105 24.15 33.13 -4.08
C ILE A 105 24.87 33.46 -5.38
#